data_AF-A0A1T4K010-F1
#
_entry.id   AF-A0A1T4K010-F1
#
_cell.length_a   1.000
_cell.length_b   1.000
_cell.length_c   1.000
_cell.angle_alpha   90.00
_cell.angle_beta   90.00
_cell.angle_gamma   90.00
#
_symmetry.space_group_name_H-M   'P 1'
#
loop_
_entity.id
_entity.type
_entity.pdbx_description
1 polymer ?
#
loop_
_entity_poly.entity_id
_entity_poly.type
_entity_poly.pdbx_seq_one_letter_code
_entity_poly.pdbx_strand_id
1 'polypeptide(L)'
;MYQLHPDDALAAAREEFPAYLICEFHDGRGAPDYTAILREGYRSGMQAQMLHAPSLDDLLAELRAQPRPQPARHDRAGRLGPSGGD
;
A
#
# COMPACT_ATOMS: atom_id res chain seq x y z
N MET A 1 -11.00 8.99 -26.26
CA MET A 1 -10.71 10.21 -25.47
C MET A 1 -10.31 9.71 -24.10
N TYR A 2 -9.00 9.59 -23.82
CA TYR A 2 -8.52 9.11 -22.52
C TYR A 2 -8.65 10.28 -21.52
N GLN A 3 -9.57 10.17 -20.57
CA GLN A 3 -9.71 11.17 -19.50
C GLN A 3 -8.54 11.00 -18.52
N LEU A 4 -7.49 11.80 -18.71
CA LEU A 4 -6.41 12.05 -17.76
C LEU A 4 -6.88 12.98 -16.63
N HIS A 5 -7.98 12.65 -15.94
CA HIS A 5 -8.17 13.19 -14.60
C HIS A 5 -7.37 12.30 -13.65
N PRO A 6 -6.59 12.85 -12.70
CA PRO A 6 -6.23 12.04 -11.54
C PRO A 6 -7.56 11.65 -10.91
N ASP A 7 -7.93 10.38 -11.04
CA ASP A 7 -9.20 9.86 -10.56
C ASP A 7 -9.31 10.24 -9.07
N ASP A 8 -10.18 11.20 -8.75
CA ASP A 8 -10.27 11.81 -7.42
C ASP A 8 -10.50 10.71 -6.36
N ALA A 9 -11.19 9.66 -6.76
CA ALA A 9 -11.38 8.44 -5.99
C ALA A 9 -10.06 7.67 -5.74
N LEU A 10 -9.17 7.56 -6.72
CA LEU A 10 -7.85 6.94 -6.55
C LEU A 10 -6.95 7.79 -5.63
N ALA A 11 -7.04 9.12 -5.71
CA ALA A 11 -6.34 10.01 -4.79
C ALA A 11 -6.85 9.82 -3.35
N ALA A 12 -8.17 9.86 -3.14
CA ALA A 12 -8.80 9.63 -1.85
C ALA A 12 -8.46 8.24 -1.29
N ALA A 13 -8.46 7.20 -2.13
CA ALA A 13 -8.06 5.85 -1.74
C ALA A 13 -6.62 5.79 -1.22
N ARG A 14 -5.68 6.50 -1.85
CA ARG A 14 -4.28 6.56 -1.42
C ARG A 14 -4.12 7.29 -0.09
N GLU A 15 -4.95 8.29 0.17
CA GLU A 15 -5.00 8.98 1.46
C GLU A 15 -5.63 8.11 2.57
N GLU A 16 -6.68 7.35 2.25
CA GLU A 16 -7.34 6.43 3.18
C GLU A 16 -6.43 5.23 3.54
N PHE A 17 -5.64 4.74 2.58
CA PHE A 17 -4.79 3.55 2.73
C PHE A 17 -3.29 3.83 2.47
N PRO A 18 -2.62 4.64 3.32
CA PRO A 18 -1.22 5.02 3.11
C PRO A 18 -0.22 3.85 3.25
N ALA A 19 -0.66 2.74 3.87
CA ALA A 19 0.13 1.52 3.98
C ALA A 19 0.25 0.76 2.65
N TYR A 20 -0.64 1.03 1.70
CA TYR A 20 -0.67 0.37 0.40
C TYR A 20 -0.22 1.31 -0.71
N LEU A 21 0.34 0.73 -1.76
CA LEU A 21 0.57 1.38 -3.04
C LEU A 21 -0.56 0.94 -3.97
N ILE A 22 -1.48 1.86 -4.26
CA ILE A 22 -2.64 1.60 -5.14
C ILE A 22 -2.31 2.07 -6.55
N CYS A 23 -2.33 1.14 -7.49
CA CYS A 23 -2.03 1.35 -8.90
C CYS A 23 -3.22 0.95 -9.76
N GLU A 24 -3.48 1.74 -10.79
CA GLU A 24 -4.41 1.40 -11.87
C GLU A 24 -3.59 0.92 -13.06
N PHE A 25 -3.95 -0.24 -13.59
CA PHE A 25 -3.45 -0.84 -14.80
C PHE A 25 -4.59 -0.90 -15.81
N HIS A 26 -4.24 -0.84 -17.09
CA HIS A 26 -5.22 -1.04 -18.17
C HIS A 26 -4.72 -2.24 -18.95
N ASP A 27 -5.53 -3.30 -18.99
CA ASP A 27 -5.21 -4.47 -19.80
C ASP A 27 -5.16 -4.11 -21.29
N GLY A 28 -4.60 -4.99 -22.13
CA GLY A 28 -4.55 -4.78 -23.59
C GLY A 28 -5.92 -4.63 -24.28
N ARG A 29 -7.02 -4.80 -23.53
CA ARG A 29 -8.42 -4.58 -23.94
C ARG A 29 -9.00 -3.23 -23.46
N GLY A 30 -8.22 -2.43 -22.74
CA GLY A 30 -8.64 -1.15 -22.15
C GLY A 30 -9.56 -1.30 -20.93
N ALA A 31 -9.64 -2.49 -20.34
CA ALA A 31 -10.34 -2.68 -19.07
C ALA A 31 -9.43 -2.22 -17.93
N PRO A 32 -9.92 -1.37 -17.01
CA PRO A 32 -9.15 -0.96 -15.85
C PRO A 32 -9.04 -2.14 -14.88
N ASP A 33 -7.86 -2.29 -14.32
CA ASP A 33 -7.53 -3.24 -13.28
C ASP A 33 -6.78 -2.52 -12.16
N TYR A 34 -7.18 -2.77 -10.92
CA TYR A 34 -6.62 -2.06 -9.77
C TYR A 34 -5.86 -3.03 -8.88
N THR A 35 -4.63 -2.66 -8.55
CA THR A 35 -3.78 -3.45 -7.65
C THR A 35 -3.39 -2.61 -6.43
N ALA A 36 -3.50 -3.20 -5.23
CA ALA A 36 -2.96 -2.64 -4.00
C ALA A 36 -1.82 -3.51 -3.46
N ILE A 37 -0.64 -2.91 -3.27
CA ILE A 37 0.55 -3.60 -2.78
C ILE A 37 0.93 -3.07 -1.41
N LEU A 38 1.09 -3.93 -0.41
CA LEU A 38 1.55 -3.53 0.92
C LEU A 38 2.98 -2.99 0.84
N ARG A 39 3.17 -1.74 1.28
CA ARG A 39 4.48 -1.07 1.32
C ARG A 39 5.41 -1.75 2.31
N GLU A 40 6.69 -1.83 1.97
CA GLU A 40 7.70 -2.52 2.78
C GLU A 40 7.78 -2.03 4.23
N GLY A 41 7.62 -0.73 4.45
CA GLY A 41 7.59 -0.12 5.78
C GLY A 41 6.41 -0.54 6.66
N TYR A 42 5.46 -1.33 6.14
CA TYR A 42 4.31 -1.88 6.87
C TYR A 42 4.30 -3.42 6.89
N ARG A 43 5.33 -4.07 6.35
CA ARG A 43 5.41 -5.54 6.24
C ARG A 43 5.86 -6.25 7.54
N SER A 44 5.82 -5.62 8.72
CA SER A 44 6.32 -6.25 9.96
C SER A 44 5.57 -7.55 10.26
N GLY A 45 6.21 -8.70 9.98
CA GLY A 45 5.62 -10.02 10.20
C GLY A 45 4.42 -10.35 9.31
N MET A 46 4.04 -9.48 8.38
CA MET A 46 2.95 -9.70 7.43
C MET A 46 3.54 -10.12 6.09
N GLN A 47 3.04 -11.19 5.49
CA GLN A 47 3.45 -11.57 4.13
C GLN A 47 3.13 -10.41 3.17
N ALA A 48 3.96 -10.29 2.12
CA ALA A 48 3.73 -9.33 1.05
C ALA A 48 2.33 -9.58 0.46
N GLN A 49 1.40 -8.67 0.75
CA GLN A 49 0.04 -8.74 0.21
C GLN A 49 -0.04 -7.89 -1.04
N MET A 50 -0.54 -8.52 -2.09
CA MET A 50 -0.97 -7.91 -3.32
C MET A 50 -2.44 -8.28 -3.50
N LEU A 51 -3.30 -7.27 -3.51
CA LEU A 51 -4.72 -7.41 -3.84
C LEU A 51 -4.92 -6.88 -5.25
N HIS A 52 -5.80 -7.54 -5.99
CA HIS A 52 -6.13 -7.22 -7.37
C HIS A 52 -7.64 -7.26 -7.52
N ALA A 53 -8.22 -6.23 -8.14
CA ALA A 53 -9.64 -6.16 -8.41
C ALA A 53 -9.93 -5.44 -9.74
N PRO A 54 -10.96 -5.87 -10.48
CA PRO A 54 -11.35 -5.27 -11.75
C PRO A 54 -12.00 -3.88 -11.61
N SER A 55 -12.16 -3.38 -10.38
CA SER A 55 -12.77 -2.09 -10.07
C SER A 55 -12.21 -1.54 -8.75
N LEU A 56 -12.11 -0.21 -8.67
CA LEU A 56 -11.58 0.45 -7.48
C LEU A 56 -12.46 0.17 -6.24
N ASP A 57 -13.78 0.16 -6.39
CA ASP A 57 -14.70 -0.08 -5.25
C ASP A 57 -14.50 -1.47 -4.63
N ASP A 58 -14.39 -2.52 -5.46
CA ASP A 58 -14.06 -3.88 -5.01
C ASP A 58 -12.70 -3.91 -4.28
N LEU A 59 -11.69 -3.23 -4.82
CA LEU A 59 -10.38 -3.16 -4.17
C LEU A 59 -10.46 -2.51 -2.78
N LEU A 60 -11.24 -1.43 -2.65
CA LEU A 60 -11.43 -0.73 -1.37
C LEU A 60 -12.25 -1.57 -0.39
N ALA A 61 -13.26 -2.29 -0.85
CA ALA A 61 -14.02 -3.22 -0.01
C ALA A 61 -13.11 -4.30 0.58
N GLU A 62 -12.25 -4.90 -0.25
CA GLU A 62 -11.27 -5.90 0.19
C GLU A 62 -10.26 -5.30 1.18
N LEU A 63 -9.71 -4.11 0.89
CA LEU A 63 -8.78 -3.43 1.79
C LEU A 63 -9.40 -3.10 3.15
N ARG A 64 -10.69 -2.73 3.18
CA ARG A 64 -11.43 -2.46 4.43
C ARG A 64 -11.69 -3.73 5.24
N ALA A 65 -11.83 -4.87 4.57
CA ALA A 65 -12.00 -6.17 5.21
C ALA A 65 -10.68 -6.73 5.79
N GLN A 66 -9.53 -6.30 5.26
CA GLN A 66 -8.23 -6.70 5.79
C GLN A 66 -7.92 -6.03 7.15
N PRO A 67 -7.19 -6.72 8.04
CA PRO A 67 -6.71 -6.10 9.26
C PRO A 67 -5.74 -4.96 8.92
N ARG A 68 -5.93 -3.79 9.57
CA ARG A 68 -5.08 -2.62 9.32
C ARG A 68 -3.61 -2.97 9.56
N PRO A 69 -2.75 -2.89 8.54
CA PRO A 69 -1.34 -3.19 8.70
C PRO A 69 -0.71 -2.16 9.63
N GLN A 70 0.04 -2.64 10.60
CA GLN A 70 0.80 -1.78 11.50
C GLN A 70 2.12 -1.41 10.84
N PRO A 71 2.59 -0.16 10.99
CA PRO A 71 3.90 0.21 10.50
C PRO A 71 4.93 -0.74 11.13
N ALA A 72 5.85 -1.22 10.31
CA ALA A 72 6.98 -1.97 10.80
C ALA A 72 7.67 -1.12 11.85
N ARG A 73 7.80 -1.68 13.05
CA ARG A 73 8.52 -1.03 14.12
C ARG A 73 9.94 -0.86 13.57
N HIS A 74 10.29 0.36 13.18
CA HIS A 74 11.66 0.70 12.84
C HIS A 74 12.39 0.53 14.16
N ASP A 75 12.98 -0.65 14.37
CA ASP A 75 13.76 -0.94 15.55
C ASP A 75 15.00 -0.05 15.45
N ARG A 76 14.88 1.17 15.96
CA ARG A 76 15.98 2.10 16.15
C ARG A 76 16.82 1.61 17.34
N ALA A 77 17.18 0.32 17.36
CA ALA A 77 18.23 -0.21 18.20
C ALA A 77 19.57 -0.13 17.47
N GLY A 78 19.87 1.05 16.92
CA GLY A 78 21.26 1.43 16.70
C GLY A 78 21.87 1.72 18.06
N ARG A 79 22.42 0.68 18.70
CA ARG A 79 23.22 0.78 19.93
C ARG A 79 24.32 1.84 19.75
N LEU A 80 24.13 3.01 20.34
CA LEU A 80 25.24 3.81 20.86
C LEU A 80 25.66 3.13 22.17
N GLY A 81 26.56 2.15 22.09
CA GLY A 81 27.25 1.65 23.28
C GLY A 81 28.29 2.69 23.72
N PRO A 82 28.44 3.02 25.01
CA PRO A 82 29.55 3.83 25.46
C PRO A 82 30.83 2.98 25.36
N SER A 83 31.67 3.26 24.39
CA SER A 83 33.08 2.82 24.42
C SER A 83 33.82 3.69 25.42
N GLY A 84 33.64 3.39 26.72
CA GLY A 84 34.46 3.88 27.81
C GLY A 84 35.24 2.70 28.40
N GLY A 85 36.56 2.78 28.35
CA GLY A 85 37.49 1.80 28.92
C GLY A 85 38.90 2.32 28.77
N ASP A 86 39.30 3.16 29.74
CA ASP A 86 40.67 3.50 30.10
C ASP A 86 41.35 2.29 30.74
#